data_AF-A0A830BUT7-F1
#
_entry.id   AF-A0A830BUT7-F1
#
_cell.length_a   1.000
_cell.length_b   1.000
_cell.length_c   1.000
_cell.angle_alpha   90.00
_cell.angle_beta   90.00
_cell.angle_gamma   90.00
#
_symmetry.space_group_name_H-M   'P 1'
#
loop_
_entity.id
_entity.type
_entity.pdbx_description
1 polymer ?
#
loop_
_entity_poly.entity_id
_entity_poly.type
_entity_poly.pdbx_seq_one_letter_code
_entity_poly.pdbx_strand_id
1 'polypeptide(L)'
;MKSGKYTLGHKTVLKTLCNSKGKSILISNNCPSLRKLEIEYYSMLAKVGVHHYNRNNVDLGTACGKYFRVSCLSIVDPSDSDIIKSLPGKH
;
A
#
# COMPACT_ATOMS: atom_id res chain seq x y z
N MET A 1 0.20 12.37 7.10
CA MET A 1 0.46 11.05 7.75
C MET A 1 1.18 11.30 9.06
N LYS A 2 0.53 11.12 10.21
CA LYS A 2 1.12 11.50 11.52
C LYS A 2 1.61 10.34 12.41
N SER A 3 1.30 9.05 12.16
CA SER A 3 1.79 8.03 13.11
C SER A 3 1.97 6.57 12.64
N GLY A 4 1.81 6.20 11.37
CA GLY A 4 1.95 4.78 10.96
C GLY A 4 3.35 4.39 10.47
N LYS A 5 3.73 3.12 10.65
CA LYS A 5 4.91 2.52 9.98
C LYS A 5 4.51 2.01 8.60
N TYR A 6 5.16 2.51 7.56
CA TYR A 6 4.89 2.12 6.18
C TYR A 6 6.18 1.93 5.38
N THR A 7 6.09 1.16 4.31
CA THR A 7 7.15 0.99 3.31
C THR A 7 6.66 1.49 1.96
N LEU A 8 7.55 2.12 1.20
CA LEU A 8 7.23 2.71 -0.09
C LEU A 8 7.98 1.98 -1.20
N GLY A 9 7.30 1.74 -2.33
CA GLY A 9 7.90 1.21 -3.54
C GLY A 9 7.68 -0.29 -3.75
N HIS A 10 7.86 -0.72 -5.00
CA HIS A 10 7.50 -2.07 -5.44
C HIS A 10 8.30 -3.17 -4.72
N LYS A 11 9.64 -3.10 -4.75
CA LYS A 11 10.53 -4.14 -4.20
C LYS A 11 10.33 -4.33 -2.69
N THR A 12 10.16 -3.22 -1.97
CA THR A 12 9.92 -3.20 -0.52
C THR A 12 8.53 -3.68 -0.17
N VAL A 13 7.50 -3.35 -0.96
CA VAL A 13 6.14 -3.88 -0.79
C VAL A 13 6.11 -5.40 -0.96
N LEU A 14 6.76 -5.93 -2.00
CA LEU A 14 6.90 -7.38 -2.18
C LEU A 14 7.63 -8.02 -0.99
N LYS A 15 8.73 -7.41 -0.52
CA LYS A 15 9.44 -7.89 0.67
C LYS A 15 8.55 -7.89 1.92
N THR A 16 7.70 -6.88 2.11
CA THR A 16 6.77 -6.85 3.25
C THR A 16 5.66 -7.88 3.15
N LEU A 17 5.19 -8.17 1.93
CA LEU A 17 4.23 -9.25 1.65
C LEU A 17 4.84 -10.62 1.95
N CYS A 18 6.04 -10.90 1.43
CA CYS A 18 6.72 -12.19 1.66
C CYS A 18 7.07 -12.43 3.14
N ASN A 19 7.28 -11.37 3.91
CA ASN A 19 7.55 -11.48 5.35
C ASN A 19 6.27 -11.40 6.22
N SER A 20 5.08 -11.34 5.61
CA SER A 20 3.79 -11.20 6.31
C SER A 20 3.73 -10.02 7.28
N LYS A 21 4.48 -8.94 7.00
CA LYS A 21 4.52 -7.73 7.84
C LYS A 21 3.54 -6.66 7.37
N GLY A 22 3.08 -6.73 6.13
CA GLY A 22 2.09 -5.79 5.59
C GLY A 22 0.68 -6.12 6.08
N LYS A 23 -0.03 -5.13 6.61
CA LYS A 23 -1.44 -5.22 7.00
C LYS A 23 -2.39 -4.78 5.88
N SER A 24 -1.96 -3.82 5.06
CA SER A 24 -2.72 -3.29 3.93
C SER A 24 -1.79 -2.70 2.88
N ILE A 25 -2.22 -2.68 1.62
CA ILE A 25 -1.47 -2.15 0.48
C ILE A 25 -2.28 -1.08 -0.24
N LEU A 26 -1.61 0.00 -0.63
CA LEU A 26 -2.17 1.03 -1.52
C LEU A 26 -1.46 0.99 -2.88
N ILE A 27 -2.22 1.05 -3.96
CA ILE A 27 -1.71 1.11 -5.34
C ILE A 27 -2.26 2.35 -6.03
N SER A 28 -1.39 3.19 -6.60
CA SER A 28 -1.79 4.35 -7.41
C SER A 28 -2.49 3.92 -8.70
N ASN A 29 -3.44 4.73 -9.20
CA ASN A 29 -4.20 4.42 -10.41
C ASN A 29 -3.33 4.20 -11.66
N ASN A 30 -2.23 4.96 -11.81
CA ASN A 30 -1.31 4.85 -12.94
C ASN A 30 -0.16 3.84 -12.72
N CYS A 31 -0.31 2.88 -11.79
CA CYS A 31 0.67 1.79 -11.65
C CYS A 31 0.59 0.87 -12.88
N PRO A 32 1.70 0.50 -13.53
CA PRO A 32 1.67 -0.40 -14.68
C PRO A 32 0.96 -1.72 -14.37
N SER A 33 0.17 -2.21 -15.31
CA SER A 33 -0.68 -3.40 -15.17
C SER A 33 0.09 -4.62 -14.65
N LEU A 34 1.29 -4.89 -15.19
CA LEU A 34 2.11 -6.02 -14.74
C LEU A 34 2.48 -5.93 -13.25
N ARG A 35 2.89 -4.74 -12.78
CA ARG A 35 3.23 -4.54 -11.35
C ARG A 35 2.00 -4.56 -10.45
N LYS A 36 0.87 -4.05 -10.95
CA LYS A 36 -0.41 -4.10 -10.23
C LYS A 36 -0.84 -5.54 -10.00
N LEU A 37 -0.85 -6.36 -11.06
CA LEU A 37 -1.20 -7.78 -11.01
C LEU A 37 -0.24 -8.57 -10.12
N GLU A 38 1.06 -8.30 -10.20
CA GLU A 38 2.06 -8.93 -9.34
C GLU A 38 1.78 -8.67 -7.85
N ILE A 39 1.56 -7.40 -7.48
CA ILE A 39 1.24 -7.04 -6.09
C ILE A 39 -0.08 -7.67 -5.63
N GLU A 40 -1.13 -7.62 -6.46
CA GLU A 40 -2.43 -8.23 -6.14
C GLU A 40 -2.32 -9.73 -5.91
N TYR A 41 -1.57 -10.43 -6.77
CA TYR A 41 -1.30 -11.86 -6.64
C TYR A 41 -0.61 -12.20 -5.31
N TYR A 42 0.50 -11.53 -4.99
CA TYR A 42 1.18 -11.77 -3.71
C TYR A 42 0.34 -11.34 -2.50
N SER A 43 -0.47 -10.30 -2.63
CA SER A 43 -1.38 -9.85 -1.56
C SER A 43 -2.48 -10.87 -1.28
N MET A 44 -3.00 -11.53 -2.32
CA MET A 44 -3.98 -12.61 -2.17
C MET A 44 -3.37 -13.81 -1.42
N LEU A 45 -2.15 -14.21 -1.78
CA LEU A 45 -1.44 -15.29 -1.08
C LEU A 45 -1.17 -14.94 0.41
N ALA A 46 -0.80 -13.69 0.69
CA ALA A 46 -0.55 -13.21 2.05
C ALA A 46 -1.82 -12.86 2.84
N LYS A 47 -3.01 -12.95 2.22
CA LYS A 47 -4.31 -12.52 2.80
C LYS A 47 -4.30 -11.06 3.28
N VAL A 48 -3.65 -10.18 2.52
CA VAL A 48 -3.54 -8.75 2.81
C VAL A 48 -4.50 -7.97 1.91
N GLY A 49 -5.18 -6.98 2.47
CA GLY A 49 -6.10 -6.11 1.72
C GLY A 49 -5.36 -5.16 0.77
N VAL A 50 -5.83 -5.06 -0.46
CA VAL A 50 -5.33 -4.10 -1.47
C VAL A 50 -6.39 -3.03 -1.70
N HIS A 51 -5.98 -1.76 -1.64
CA HIS A 51 -6.84 -0.62 -1.96
C HIS A 51 -6.28 0.13 -3.17
N HIS A 52 -7.14 0.33 -4.16
CA HIS A 52 -6.84 1.16 -5.32
C HIS A 52 -7.02 2.62 -4.95
N TYR A 53 -5.91 3.36 -5.00
CA TYR A 53 -5.92 4.80 -4.84
C TYR A 53 -6.31 5.45 -6.15
N ASN A 54 -7.41 6.20 -6.16
CA ASN A 54 -7.99 6.79 -7.37
C ASN A 54 -7.10 7.84 -8.04
N ARG A 55 -6.07 8.36 -7.35
CA ARG A 55 -5.15 9.36 -7.91
C ARG A 55 -3.83 8.75 -8.38
N ASN A 56 -2.98 9.59 -8.97
CA ASN A 56 -1.73 9.15 -9.58
C ASN A 56 -0.60 8.95 -8.53
N ASN A 57 0.55 8.45 -9.00
CA ASN A 57 1.74 8.21 -8.18
C ASN A 57 2.44 9.47 -7.63
N VAL A 58 2.20 10.65 -8.22
CA VAL A 58 2.69 11.94 -7.70
C VAL A 58 1.85 12.34 -6.49
N ASP A 59 0.53 12.24 -6.61
CA ASP A 59 -0.42 12.51 -5.54
C ASP A 59 -0.18 11.57 -4.36
N LEU A 60 0.05 10.28 -4.63
CA LEU A 60 0.34 9.30 -3.60
C LEU A 60 1.66 9.61 -2.87
N GLY A 61 2.72 10.00 -3.61
CA GLY A 61 3.99 10.43 -3.02
C GLY A 61 3.82 11.67 -2.14
N THR A 62 3.08 12.66 -2.64
CA THR A 62 2.77 13.91 -1.94
C THR A 62 1.96 13.65 -0.66
N ALA A 63 0.95 12.79 -0.73
CA ALA A 63 0.16 12.36 0.43
C ALA A 63 1.03 11.66 1.51
N CYS A 64 2.10 11.00 1.08
CA CYS A 64 3.11 10.38 1.94
C CYS A 64 4.20 11.36 2.43
N GLY A 65 4.12 12.65 2.08
CA GLY A 65 5.13 13.66 2.40
C GLY A 65 6.46 13.44 1.67
N LYS A 66 6.45 12.84 0.48
CA LYS A 66 7.64 12.57 -0.32
C LYS A 66 7.68 13.44 -1.56
N TYR A 67 8.87 13.92 -1.90
CA TYR A 67 9.15 14.70 -3.12
C TYR A 67 9.42 13.82 -4.35
N PHE A 68 9.16 12.50 -4.25
CA PHE A 68 9.34 11.55 -5.34
C PHE A 68 8.05 10.74 -5.56
N ARG A 69 7.91 10.21 -6.77
CA ARG A 69 6.74 9.43 -7.21
C ARG A 69 6.69 8.09 -6.48
N VAL A 70 5.50 7.72 -5.99
CA VAL A 70 5.25 6.45 -5.30
C VAL A 70 4.12 5.73 -6.01
N SER A 71 4.40 4.57 -6.60
CA SER A 71 3.37 3.75 -7.27
C SER A 71 2.57 2.87 -6.31
N CYS A 72 3.18 2.46 -5.21
CA CYS A 72 2.58 1.57 -4.22
C CYS A 72 3.26 1.73 -2.87
N LEU A 73 2.50 1.45 -1.80
CA LEU A 73 2.98 1.42 -0.43
C LEU A 73 2.34 0.27 0.35
N SER A 74 3.05 -0.23 1.35
CA SER A 74 2.52 -1.20 2.31
C SER A 74 2.48 -0.56 3.70
N ILE A 75 1.35 -0.70 4.36
CA ILE A 75 1.14 -0.26 5.74
C ILE A 75 1.53 -1.44 6.63
N VAL A 76 2.61 -1.28 7.39
CA VAL A 76 3.10 -2.29 8.34
C VAL A 76 2.43 -2.09 9.69
N ASP A 77 2.30 -0.83 10.11
CA ASP A 77 1.54 -0.47 11.30
C ASP A 77 0.65 0.75 11.01
N PRO A 78 -0.68 0.61 11.07
CA PRO A 78 -1.58 1.75 10.90
C PRO A 78 -1.42 2.78 12.01
N SER A 79 -1.09 2.35 13.24
CA SER A 79 -1.23 3.17 14.44
C SER A 79 -2.58 3.96 14.39
N ASP A 80 -2.62 5.23 14.79
CA ASP A 80 -3.82 6.09 14.72
C ASP A 80 -4.18 6.60 13.31
N SER A 81 -3.65 5.99 12.25
CA SER A 81 -3.97 6.41 10.90
C SER A 81 -5.34 5.87 10.50
N ASP A 82 -6.29 6.77 10.21
CA ASP A 82 -7.63 6.45 9.72
C ASP A 82 -7.66 5.63 8.40
N ILE A 83 -6.49 5.39 7.79
CA ILE A 83 -6.29 4.65 6.54
C ILE A 83 -6.83 3.22 6.62
N ILE A 84 -6.86 2.60 7.82
CA ILE A 84 -7.32 1.21 8.00
C ILE A 84 -8.80 1.10 8.40
N LYS A 85 -9.48 2.21 8.74
CA LYS A 85 -10.91 2.17 9.11
C LYS A 85 -11.85 1.82 7.94
N SER A 86 -11.35 1.81 6.71
CA SER A 86 -12.13 1.44 5.50
C SER A 86 -11.98 -0.03 5.08
N LEU A 87 -11.45 -0.91 5.92
CA LEU A 87 -11.41 -2.36 5.64
C LEU A 87 -12.80 -2.99 5.90
N PRO A 88 -13.43 -3.64 4.91
CA PRO A 88 -14.60 -4.47 5.16
C PRO A 88 -14.12 -5.76 5.86
N GLY A 89 -14.36 -5.88 7.17
CA GLY A 89 -13.96 -7.08 7.92
C GLY A 89 -13.82 -6.94 9.44
N LYS A 90 -14.12 -5.79 10.04
CA LYS A 90 -14.28 -5.67 11.50
C LYS A 90 -15.75 -5.43 11.85
N HIS A 91 -16.45 -6.53 12.13
CA HIS A 91 -17.47 -6.56 13.17
C HIS A 91 -16.80 -6.97 14.48
#